data_AF-R7FFU8-F1
#
_entry.id   AF-R7FFU8-F1
#
_cell.length_a   1.000
_cell.length_b   1.000
_cell.length_c   1.000
_cell.angle_alpha   90.00
_cell.angle_beta   90.00
_cell.angle_gamma   90.00
#
_symmetry.space_group_name_H-M   'P 1'
#
loop_
_entity.id
_entity.type
_entity.pdbx_description
1 polymer ?
#
loop_
_entity_poly.entity_id
_entity_poly.type
_entity_poly.pdbx_seq_one_letter_code
_entity_poly.pdbx_strand_id
1 'polypeptide(L)'
;METWQGKHFSITDPEGVNTVIYQINKTPKDLTKEYPKYTVDRLDYTEELRGNMKRKTFYVDFPTYEDELLILSFAKDKVVVNTAIMADDKISISKKPMPLKCDSIYSEEEKEVKDFKYTPNLKRPICIIDPETTEEVKPTLYFDEKTNEVKGKCKLKPYKSYFAFEIRDKKEN
;
A
#
# COMPACT_ATOMS: atom_id res chain seq x y z
N MET A 1 22.64 -8.05 -20.99
CA MET A 1 22.43 -8.28 -19.54
C MET A 1 21.44 -7.22 -19.10
N GLU A 2 20.20 -7.61 -18.81
CA GLU A 2 19.31 -6.74 -18.03
C GLU A 2 19.91 -6.70 -16.63
N THR A 3 20.65 -5.63 -16.33
CA THR A 3 21.10 -5.36 -14.97
C THR A 3 19.87 -5.03 -14.17
N TRP A 4 19.44 -5.96 -13.33
CA TRP A 4 18.36 -5.79 -12.35
C TRP A 4 18.82 -4.83 -11.25
N GLN A 5 19.01 -3.56 -11.62
CA GLN A 5 19.37 -2.51 -10.68
C GLN A 5 18.09 -1.98 -10.04
N GLY A 6 17.82 -2.44 -8.83
CA GLY A 6 16.82 -1.82 -7.97
C GLY A 6 17.16 -0.34 -7.74
N LYS A 7 16.13 0.47 -7.47
CA LYS A 7 16.29 1.87 -7.07
C LYS A 7 16.08 2.01 -5.57
N HIS A 8 16.63 3.07 -4.99
CA HIS A 8 16.39 3.40 -3.60
C HIS A 8 16.38 4.90 -3.38
N PHE A 9 15.70 5.31 -2.31
CA PHE A 9 15.62 6.71 -1.91
C PHE A 9 15.39 6.82 -0.42
N SER A 10 15.73 7.96 0.17
CA SER A 10 15.53 8.17 1.60
C SER A 10 14.46 9.21 1.89
N ILE A 11 13.69 8.97 2.94
CA ILE A 11 12.81 9.94 3.61
C ILE A 11 13.30 10.10 5.05
N THR A 12 13.21 11.30 5.60
CA THR A 12 13.49 11.54 7.02
C THR A 12 12.18 11.77 7.73
N ASP A 13 11.84 10.88 8.65
CA ASP A 13 10.68 10.97 9.53
C ASP A 13 11.05 11.83 10.76
N PRO A 14 10.28 12.91 11.03
CA PRO A 14 10.34 13.61 12.31
C PRO A 14 9.97 12.70 13.48
N GLU A 15 10.30 13.14 14.69
CA GLU A 15 9.92 12.43 15.91
C GLU A 15 8.38 12.24 15.98
N GLY A 16 7.96 11.01 16.30
CA GLY A 16 6.53 10.65 16.36
C GLY A 16 5.84 10.47 15.00
N VAL A 17 6.60 10.50 13.89
CA VAL A 17 6.12 10.16 12.55
C VAL A 17 6.74 8.84 12.10
N ASN A 18 5.95 8.03 11.42
CA ASN A 18 6.42 6.79 10.82
C ASN A 18 5.84 6.66 9.42
N THR A 19 6.71 6.69 8.41
CA THR A 19 6.33 6.60 7.00
C THR A 19 6.45 5.16 6.49
N VAL A 20 5.45 4.74 5.72
CA VAL A 20 5.46 3.53 4.89
C VAL A 20 5.11 3.91 3.45
N ILE A 21 5.63 3.17 2.49
CA ILE A 21 5.48 3.48 1.06
C ILE A 21 5.05 2.22 0.32
N TYR A 22 4.14 2.40 -0.63
CA TYR A 22 3.70 1.37 -1.54
C TYR A 22 4.05 1.74 -2.98
N GLN A 23 4.60 0.80 -3.75
CA GLN A 23 4.60 0.87 -5.21
C GLN A 23 3.22 0.51 -5.73
N ILE A 24 2.73 1.29 -6.69
CA ILE A 24 1.44 1.09 -7.34
C ILE A 24 1.68 0.49 -8.71
N ASN A 25 1.16 -0.72 -8.90
CA ASN A 25 1.34 -1.50 -10.10
C ASN A 25 0.03 -1.56 -10.90
N LYS A 26 0.14 -1.54 -12.24
CA LYS A 26 -1.00 -1.69 -13.15
C LYS A 26 -1.03 -3.10 -13.70
N THR A 27 -2.19 -3.74 -13.57
CA THR A 27 -2.44 -5.06 -14.16
C THR A 27 -2.49 -4.95 -15.69
N PRO A 28 -1.93 -5.92 -16.45
CA PRO A 28 -2.02 -5.95 -17.91
C PRO A 28 -3.46 -5.84 -18.42
N LYS A 29 -3.68 -5.11 -19.51
CA LYS A 29 -5.02 -4.72 -20.00
C LYS A 29 -5.94 -5.92 -20.25
N ASP A 30 -5.38 -7.00 -20.77
CA ASP A 30 -6.01 -8.29 -21.01
C ASP A 30 -6.55 -8.96 -19.74
N LEU A 31 -5.92 -8.71 -18.59
CA LEU A 31 -6.30 -9.25 -17.28
C LEU A 31 -7.23 -8.34 -16.47
N THR A 32 -7.35 -7.05 -16.83
CA THR A 32 -8.14 -6.06 -16.05
C THR A 32 -9.65 -6.32 -16.01
N LYS A 33 -10.19 -7.22 -16.84
CA LYS A 33 -11.62 -7.60 -16.80
C LYS A 33 -11.94 -8.53 -15.62
N GLU A 34 -11.01 -9.40 -15.29
CA GLU A 34 -11.17 -10.44 -14.27
C GLU A 34 -10.52 -10.02 -12.94
N TYR A 35 -9.42 -9.26 -13.02
CA TYR A 35 -8.58 -8.91 -11.88
C TYR A 35 -8.57 -7.41 -11.59
N PRO A 36 -8.22 -7.01 -10.35
CA PRO A 36 -8.05 -5.60 -10.00
C PRO A 36 -7.12 -4.89 -10.98
N LYS A 37 -7.54 -3.72 -11.46
CA LYS A 37 -6.74 -2.90 -12.39
C LYS A 37 -5.44 -2.40 -11.78
N TYR A 38 -5.48 -2.12 -10.48
CA TYR A 38 -4.33 -1.66 -9.71
C TYR A 38 -4.01 -2.69 -8.64
N THR A 39 -2.73 -2.78 -8.31
CA THR A 39 -2.25 -3.53 -7.15
C THR A 39 -1.20 -2.72 -6.43
N VAL A 40 -0.96 -3.03 -5.17
CA VAL A 40 0.03 -2.33 -4.36
C VAL A 40 1.00 -3.30 -3.71
N ASP A 41 2.25 -2.86 -3.60
CA ASP A 41 3.33 -3.59 -2.95
C ASP A 41 4.04 -2.69 -1.97
N ARG A 42 4.12 -3.11 -0.71
CA ARG A 42 4.86 -2.37 0.33
C ARG A 42 6.34 -2.42 0.02
N LEU A 43 7.00 -1.27 0.06
CA LEU A 43 8.44 -1.17 -0.08
C LEU A 43 9.13 -1.58 1.22
N ASP A 44 10.17 -2.38 1.09
CA ASP A 44 11.11 -2.65 2.17
C ASP A 44 11.99 -1.42 2.42
N TYR A 45 12.48 -1.30 3.65
CA TYR A 45 13.34 -0.19 4.03
C TYR A 45 14.35 -0.57 5.11
N THR A 46 15.45 0.17 5.15
CA THR A 46 16.35 0.25 6.31
C THR A 46 16.12 1.56 7.04
N GLU A 47 16.38 1.58 8.35
CA GLU A 47 16.22 2.77 9.19
C GLU A 47 17.53 3.09 9.93
N GLU A 48 17.89 4.37 9.95
CA GLU A 48 19.00 4.93 10.72
C GLU A 48 18.49 6.03 11.65
N LEU A 49 18.91 6.02 12.91
CA LEU A 49 18.63 7.12 13.84
C LEU A 49 19.57 8.30 13.55
N ARG A 50 19.00 9.50 13.43
CA ARG A 50 19.71 10.78 13.27
C ARG A 50 19.20 11.78 14.30
N GLY A 51 19.75 11.71 15.51
CA GLY A 51 19.22 12.45 16.66
C GLY A 51 17.87 11.87 17.09
N ASN A 52 16.83 12.70 17.13
CA ASN A 52 15.45 12.28 17.38
C ASN A 52 14.67 11.92 16.09
N MET A 53 15.28 12.11 14.91
CA MET A 53 14.68 11.78 13.62
C MET A 53 15.12 10.39 13.16
N LYS A 54 14.32 9.79 12.27
CA LYS A 54 14.59 8.50 11.64
C LYS A 54 14.77 8.68 10.15
N ARG A 55 15.95 8.38 9.61
CA ARG A 55 16.15 8.32 8.16
C ARG A 55 15.82 6.92 7.69
N LYS A 56 14.79 6.80 6.85
CA LYS A 56 14.40 5.55 6.20
C LYS A 56 14.87 5.54 4.76
N THR A 57 15.51 4.46 4.34
CA THR A 57 15.89 4.24 2.94
C THR A 57 15.03 3.12 2.38
N PHE A 58 14.15 3.45 1.43
CA PHE A 58 13.22 2.53 0.78
C PHE A 58 13.85 1.95 -0.48
N TYR A 59 13.56 0.69 -0.75
CA TYR A 59 14.05 -0.06 -1.90
C TYR A 59 12.92 -0.40 -2.86
N VAL A 60 13.17 -0.23 -4.16
CA VAL A 60 12.28 -0.59 -5.26
C VAL A 60 12.98 -1.63 -6.10
N ASP A 61 12.57 -2.89 -5.97
CA ASP A 61 13.25 -4.03 -6.58
C ASP A 61 13.04 -4.14 -8.09
N PHE A 62 11.84 -3.79 -8.56
CA PHE A 62 11.43 -3.88 -9.96
C PHE A 62 10.98 -2.50 -10.47
N PRO A 63 11.91 -1.51 -10.54
CA PRO A 63 11.56 -0.17 -10.98
C PRO A 63 11.23 -0.19 -12.48
N THR A 64 10.27 0.64 -12.87
CA THR A 64 9.91 0.89 -14.26
C THR A 64 10.49 2.23 -14.73
N TYR A 65 10.09 2.70 -15.92
CA TYR A 65 10.47 4.03 -16.41
C TYR A 65 9.88 5.15 -15.53
N GLU A 66 8.63 4.99 -15.12
CA GLU A 66 7.92 5.89 -14.20
C GLU A 66 7.11 5.04 -13.21
N ASP A 67 7.54 5.00 -11.95
CA ASP A 67 6.82 4.30 -10.89
C ASP A 67 5.93 5.26 -10.11
N GLU A 68 4.67 4.87 -9.93
CA GLU A 68 3.72 5.58 -9.05
C GLU A 68 3.86 5.02 -7.62
N LEU A 69 4.05 5.92 -6.65
CA LEU A 69 4.22 5.58 -5.23
C LEU A 69 3.08 6.19 -4.40
N LEU A 70 2.58 5.43 -3.42
CA LEU A 70 1.71 5.92 -2.35
C LEU A 70 2.54 6.03 -1.07
N ILE A 71 2.68 7.26 -0.57
CA ILE A 71 3.42 7.57 0.66
C ILE A 71 2.40 7.84 1.76
N LEU A 72 2.44 7.03 2.82
CA LEU A 72 1.59 7.14 4.00
C LEU A 72 2.47 7.49 5.20
N SER A 73 2.32 8.70 5.72
CA SER A 73 3.02 9.14 6.93
C SER A 73 2.05 9.15 8.11
N PHE A 74 2.26 8.23 9.05
CA PHE A 74 1.46 8.09 10.25
C PHE A 74 2.01 8.99 11.34
N ALA A 75 1.16 9.90 11.82
CA ALA A 75 1.39 10.68 13.03
C ALA A 75 0.34 10.27 14.08
N LYS A 76 0.52 10.71 15.32
CA LYS A 76 -0.32 10.32 16.47
C LYS A 76 -1.83 10.40 16.22
N ASP A 77 -2.31 11.40 15.50
CA ASP A 77 -3.75 11.69 15.33
C ASP A 77 -4.18 11.84 13.86
N LYS A 78 -3.28 11.59 12.91
CA LYS A 78 -3.59 11.71 11.48
C LYS A 78 -2.66 10.87 10.61
N VAL A 79 -3.18 10.51 9.43
CA VAL A 79 -2.38 9.91 8.35
C VAL A 79 -2.29 10.92 7.23
N VAL A 80 -1.08 11.31 6.85
CA VAL A 80 -0.83 12.14 5.67
C VAL A 80 -0.65 11.21 4.48
N VAL A 81 -1.46 11.43 3.46
CA VAL A 81 -1.49 10.62 2.23
C VAL A 81 -0.97 11.46 1.08
N ASN A 82 0.15 11.05 0.50
CA ASN A 82 0.72 11.67 -0.69
C ASN A 82 0.93 10.63 -1.78
N THR A 83 0.84 11.04 -3.03
CA THR A 83 1.30 10.25 -4.16
C THR A 83 2.58 10.86 -4.72
N ALA A 84 3.46 10.03 -5.26
CA ALA A 84 4.69 10.47 -5.89
C ALA A 84 4.96 9.71 -7.18
N ILE A 85 5.74 10.32 -8.06
CA ILE A 85 6.28 9.66 -9.25
C ILE A 85 7.79 9.58 -9.06
N MET A 86 8.33 8.36 -9.18
CA MET A 86 9.76 8.09 -9.25
C MET A 86 10.13 7.86 -10.72
N ALA A 87 10.95 8.76 -11.26
CA ALA A 87 11.41 8.71 -12.64
C ALA A 87 12.87 9.17 -12.68
N ASP A 88 13.67 8.57 -13.57
CA ASP A 88 15.11 8.79 -13.60
C ASP A 88 15.71 8.58 -12.19
N ASP A 89 16.35 9.60 -11.62
CA ASP A 89 16.92 9.63 -10.27
C ASP A 89 16.18 10.62 -9.34
N LYS A 90 14.91 10.90 -9.63
CA LYS A 90 14.11 11.89 -8.89
C LYS A 90 12.78 11.32 -8.43
N ILE A 91 12.37 11.78 -7.26
CA ILE A 91 11.02 11.58 -6.74
C ILE A 91 10.33 12.93 -6.67
N SER A 92 9.14 12.98 -7.25
CA SER A 92 8.33 14.19 -7.32
C SER A 92 6.93 13.90 -6.77
N ILE A 93 6.46 14.77 -5.87
CA ILE A 93 5.09 14.66 -5.37
C ILE A 93 4.13 14.90 -6.52
N SER A 94 3.23 13.94 -6.73
CA SER A 94 2.24 13.97 -7.79
C SER A 94 1.00 14.72 -7.34
N LYS A 95 0.52 15.63 -8.19
CA LYS A 95 -0.79 16.28 -8.04
C LYS A 95 -1.86 15.62 -8.89
N LYS A 96 -1.52 14.52 -9.60
CA LYS A 96 -2.47 13.82 -10.48
C LYS A 96 -3.54 13.14 -9.61
N PRO A 97 -4.84 13.38 -9.86
CA PRO A 97 -5.91 12.71 -9.12
C PRO A 97 -5.86 11.21 -9.33
N MET A 98 -5.78 10.47 -8.22
CA MET A 98 -5.76 9.01 -8.18
C MET A 98 -7.06 8.50 -7.55
N PRO A 99 -7.66 7.41 -8.05
CA PRO A 99 -8.87 6.79 -7.49
C PRO A 99 -8.55 6.05 -6.18
N LEU A 100 -8.00 6.77 -5.21
CA LEU A 100 -7.64 6.26 -3.89
C LEU A 100 -8.82 6.50 -2.95
N LYS A 101 -9.30 5.44 -2.32
CA LYS A 101 -10.23 5.51 -1.19
C LYS A 101 -9.47 5.22 0.09
N CYS A 102 -9.64 6.06 1.09
CA CYS A 102 -9.10 5.86 2.43
C CYS A 102 -10.26 5.78 3.43
N ASP A 103 -10.23 4.78 4.31
CA ASP A 103 -11.24 4.55 5.33
C ASP A 103 -10.57 4.35 6.70
N SER A 104 -11.27 4.72 7.77
CA SER A 104 -10.92 4.35 9.14
C SER A 104 -11.90 3.28 9.62
N ILE A 105 -11.38 2.16 10.13
CA ILE A 105 -12.18 1.03 10.57
C ILE A 105 -11.99 0.88 12.08
N TYR A 106 -13.07 1.15 12.82
CA TYR A 106 -13.17 0.88 14.25
C TYR A 106 -14.34 -0.08 14.51
N SER A 107 -14.19 -0.94 15.52
CA SER A 107 -15.23 -1.87 15.95
C SER A 107 -15.02 -2.23 17.43
N GLU A 108 -16.10 -2.26 18.21
CA GLU A 108 -16.08 -2.76 19.60
C GLU A 108 -16.05 -4.30 19.66
N GLU A 109 -16.44 -4.95 18.58
CA GLU A 109 -16.42 -6.40 18.41
C GLU A 109 -15.38 -6.82 17.37
N GLU A 110 -15.02 -8.11 17.36
CA GLU A 110 -14.17 -8.67 16.31
C GLU A 110 -14.84 -8.46 14.95
N LYS A 111 -14.13 -7.81 14.03
CA LYS A 111 -14.65 -7.48 12.70
C LYS A 111 -13.84 -8.17 11.62
N GLU A 112 -14.53 -8.79 10.67
CA GLU A 112 -13.90 -9.39 9.50
C GLU A 112 -14.12 -8.51 8.27
N VAL A 113 -13.03 -8.07 7.64
CA VAL A 113 -13.07 -7.41 6.33
C VAL A 113 -12.64 -8.45 5.31
N LYS A 114 -13.51 -8.77 4.36
CA LYS A 114 -13.37 -9.96 3.50
C LYS A 114 -13.67 -9.64 2.04
N ASP A 115 -13.56 -10.68 1.21
CA ASP A 115 -13.84 -10.65 -0.22
C ASP A 115 -12.90 -9.73 -1.02
N PHE A 116 -11.66 -9.56 -0.54
CA PHE A 116 -10.63 -8.87 -1.33
C PHE A 116 -10.26 -9.69 -2.55
N LYS A 117 -10.30 -9.06 -3.72
CA LYS A 117 -9.86 -9.68 -4.97
C LYS A 117 -8.33 -9.67 -5.08
N TYR A 118 -7.80 -10.77 -5.60
CA TYR A 118 -6.38 -10.94 -5.87
C TYR A 118 -6.13 -11.19 -7.35
N THR A 119 -5.00 -10.72 -7.85
CA THR A 119 -4.44 -11.19 -9.12
C THR A 119 -3.85 -12.61 -8.97
N PRO A 120 -3.57 -13.32 -10.08
CA PRO A 120 -2.98 -14.67 -10.03
C PRO A 120 -1.65 -14.75 -9.27
N ASN A 121 -0.86 -13.66 -9.26
CA ASN A 121 0.38 -13.53 -8.51
C ASN A 121 0.17 -13.03 -7.06
N LEU A 122 -1.05 -13.16 -6.53
CA LEU A 122 -1.43 -12.83 -5.16
C LEU A 122 -1.19 -11.35 -4.77
N LYS A 123 -1.38 -10.45 -5.73
CA LYS A 123 -1.35 -8.99 -5.49
C LYS A 123 -2.78 -8.46 -5.35
N ARG A 124 -2.94 -7.35 -4.63
CA ARG A 124 -4.25 -6.79 -4.26
C ARG A 124 -4.25 -5.25 -4.33
N PRO A 125 -5.41 -4.60 -4.53
CA PRO A 125 -5.54 -3.15 -4.56
C PRO A 125 -5.69 -2.50 -3.17
N ILE A 126 -5.90 -3.31 -2.14
CA ILE A 126 -6.32 -2.89 -0.79
C ILE A 126 -5.33 -3.35 0.28
N CYS A 127 -5.05 -2.47 1.24
CA CYS A 127 -4.29 -2.79 2.44
C CYS A 127 -4.96 -2.23 3.68
N ILE A 128 -4.81 -2.96 4.80
CA ILE A 128 -5.26 -2.54 6.13
C ILE A 128 -4.02 -2.48 7.02
N ILE A 129 -3.85 -1.34 7.69
CA ILE A 129 -2.66 -1.00 8.47
C ILE A 129 -3.11 -0.63 9.87
N ASP A 130 -2.39 -1.15 10.86
CA ASP A 130 -2.48 -0.66 12.23
C ASP A 130 -1.76 0.69 12.33
N PRO A 131 -2.46 1.81 12.56
CA PRO A 131 -1.86 3.13 12.54
C PRO A 131 -0.88 3.37 13.70
N GLU A 132 -0.94 2.59 14.77
CA GLU A 132 -0.02 2.72 15.91
C GLU A 132 1.33 2.05 15.64
N THR A 133 1.29 0.87 15.02
CA THR A 133 2.49 0.07 14.75
C THR A 133 3.01 0.24 13.32
N THR A 134 2.21 0.81 12.42
CA THR A 134 2.43 0.86 10.96
C THR A 134 2.59 -0.52 10.30
N GLU A 135 2.18 -1.57 11.01
CA GLU A 135 2.21 -2.93 10.50
C GLU A 135 0.96 -3.24 9.68
N GLU A 136 1.15 -3.98 8.60
CA GLU A 136 0.03 -4.48 7.81
C GLU A 136 -0.68 -5.62 8.52
N VAL A 137 -2.00 -5.57 8.51
CA VAL A 137 -2.83 -6.72 8.87
C VAL A 137 -2.76 -7.71 7.72
N LYS A 138 -1.97 -8.77 7.90
CA LYS A 138 -1.78 -9.82 6.89
C LYS A 138 -3.11 -10.54 6.61
N PRO A 139 -3.59 -10.53 5.35
CA PRO A 139 -4.81 -11.23 4.99
C PRO A 139 -4.60 -12.74 4.97
N THR A 140 -5.63 -13.48 5.38
CA THR A 140 -5.75 -14.91 5.16
C THR A 140 -6.44 -15.14 3.82
N LEU A 141 -5.85 -15.98 2.96
CA LEU A 141 -6.46 -16.35 1.68
C LEU A 141 -7.41 -17.54 1.86
N TYR A 142 -8.50 -17.53 1.10
CA TYR A 142 -9.45 -18.64 1.00
C TYR A 142 -9.96 -18.75 -0.43
N PHE A 143 -10.42 -19.94 -0.80
CA PHE A 143 -11.06 -20.19 -2.08
C PHE A 143 -12.58 -20.00 -1.94
N ASP A 144 -13.17 -19.15 -2.76
CA ASP A 144 -14.62 -18.97 -2.82
C ASP A 144 -15.22 -19.86 -3.92
N GLU A 145 -15.87 -20.95 -3.52
CA GLU A 145 -16.50 -21.91 -4.43
C GLU A 145 -17.61 -21.29 -5.29
N LYS A 146 -18.24 -20.20 -4.84
CA LYS A 146 -19.34 -19.57 -5.58
C LYS A 146 -18.84 -18.79 -6.79
N THR A 147 -17.70 -18.12 -6.66
CA THR A 147 -17.10 -17.34 -7.75
C THR A 147 -15.92 -18.03 -8.41
N ASN A 148 -15.46 -19.17 -7.86
CA ASN A 148 -14.30 -19.92 -8.32
C ASN A 148 -13.01 -19.07 -8.30
N GLU A 149 -12.88 -18.20 -7.29
CA GLU A 149 -11.79 -17.23 -7.14
C GLU A 149 -11.07 -17.39 -5.79
N VAL A 150 -9.78 -17.03 -5.75
CA VAL A 150 -9.06 -16.84 -4.50
C VAL A 150 -9.34 -15.45 -3.95
N LYS A 151 -9.85 -15.39 -2.73
CA LYS A 151 -10.16 -14.15 -2.01
C LYS A 151 -9.36 -14.04 -0.72
N GLY A 152 -9.21 -12.82 -0.22
CA GLY A 152 -8.59 -12.57 1.07
C GLY A 152 -9.56 -12.01 2.09
N LYS A 153 -9.23 -12.25 3.36
CA LYS A 153 -9.91 -11.67 4.51
C LYS A 153 -8.92 -11.28 5.60
N CYS A 154 -9.21 -10.18 6.29
CA CYS A 154 -8.50 -9.71 7.47
C CYS A 154 -9.43 -9.76 8.67
N LYS A 155 -8.96 -10.35 9.76
CA LYS A 155 -9.61 -10.27 11.07
C LYS A 155 -9.02 -9.11 11.85
N LEU A 156 -9.89 -8.21 12.30
CA LEU A 156 -9.53 -7.00 13.03
C LEU A 156 -9.88 -7.19 14.50
N LYS A 157 -8.95 -6.78 15.38
CA LYS A 157 -9.15 -6.87 16.83
C LYS A 157 -10.19 -5.83 17.28
N PRO A 158 -11.04 -6.18 18.27
CA PRO A 158 -11.97 -5.23 18.86
C PRO A 158 -11.24 -4.08 19.58
N TYR A 159 -11.94 -2.96 19.77
CA TYR A 159 -11.47 -1.76 20.46
C TYR A 159 -10.17 -1.16 19.87
N LYS A 160 -9.91 -1.44 18.59
CA LYS A 160 -8.75 -0.95 17.87
C LYS A 160 -9.14 -0.34 16.54
N SER A 161 -8.54 0.80 16.24
CA SER A 161 -8.72 1.50 14.96
C SER A 161 -7.70 1.02 13.94
N TYR A 162 -8.13 0.83 12.70
CA TYR A 162 -7.29 0.46 11.58
C TYR A 162 -7.46 1.46 10.45
N PHE A 163 -6.36 1.80 9.78
CA PHE A 163 -6.38 2.59 8.54
C PHE A 163 -6.46 1.64 7.35
N ALA A 164 -7.41 1.84 6.45
CA ALA A 164 -7.52 1.07 5.22
C ALA A 164 -7.41 2.00 4.01
N PHE A 165 -6.75 1.54 2.96
CA PHE A 165 -6.77 2.21 1.68
C PHE A 165 -6.98 1.21 0.53
N GLU A 166 -7.63 1.68 -0.52
CA GLU A 166 -7.91 0.89 -1.73
C GLU A 166 -7.72 1.77 -2.97
N ILE A 167 -6.99 1.26 -3.97
CA ILE A 167 -6.89 1.91 -5.29
C ILE A 167 -7.93 1.29 -6.22
N ARG A 168 -8.96 2.06 -6.54
CA ARG A 168 -10.12 1.65 -7.35
C ARG A 168 -9.95 1.98 -8.81
N ASP A 169 -10.82 1.47 -9.69
CA ASP A 169 -10.92 2.02 -11.04
C ASP A 169 -11.79 3.28 -11.03
N LYS A 170 -11.45 4.28 -11.85
CA LYS A 170 -12.18 5.56 -11.97
C LYS A 170 -13.64 5.40 -12.43
N LYS A 171 -14.06 4.19 -12.82
CA LYS A 171 -15.40 3.89 -13.32
C LYS A 171 -16.42 3.59 -12.21
N GLU A 172 -16.02 3.49 -10.95
CA GLU A 172 -16.95 3.38 -9.82
C GLU A 172 -17.32 4.77 -9.29
N ASN A 173 -18.16 5.49 -10.04
CA ASN A 173 -18.97 6.62 -9.54
C ASN A 173 -20.44 6.33 -9.88
#